data_AF-A0A1U7YNI4-F1
#
_entry.id   AF-A0A1U7YNI4-F1
#
_cell.length_a   1.000
_cell.length_b   1.000
_cell.length_c   1.000
_cell.angle_alpha   90.00
_cell.angle_beta   90.00
_cell.angle_gamma   90.00
#
_symmetry.space_group_name_H-M   'P 1'
#
loop_
_entity.id
_entity.type
_entity.pdbx_description
1 polymer ?
#
loop_
_entity_poly.entity_id
_entity_poly.type
_entity_poly.pdbx_seq_one_letter_code
_entity_poly.pdbx_strand_id
1 'polypeptide(L)'
;MAASSSSRLVRVGRSLFSGLCNNPDGLVRSTHEMKCSHLLQQQRTFIQMRTNLKVVDNSGAKRVMCIQALKGKKGARLGDTIVCSVKEAQPGGKVKKGDVHYGVVVRAAMPRGRCDGSEVKFDDNAVVLINKHGEPIGTRVFGPVPHELRKKKHVKILSLAEHIA
;
A
#
# COMPACT_ATOMS: atom_id res chain seq x y z
N MET A 1 -18.44 -59.70 3.01
CA MET A 1 -18.09 -60.52 4.19
C MET A 1 -17.25 -59.66 5.12
N ALA A 2 -17.60 -59.67 6.41
CA ALA A 2 -17.12 -58.79 7.46
C ALA A 2 -15.91 -59.37 8.22
N ALA A 3 -15.12 -58.49 8.85
CA ALA A 3 -14.42 -58.65 10.14
C ALA A 3 -13.73 -57.30 10.46
N SER A 4 -14.11 -56.52 11.49
CA SER A 4 -13.88 -56.67 12.95
C SER A 4 -12.38 -56.76 13.29
N SER A 5 -11.77 -56.09 14.28
CA SER A 5 -12.23 -55.26 15.40
C SER A 5 -11.00 -54.69 16.17
N SER A 6 -11.26 -53.62 16.93
CA SER A 6 -10.78 -53.34 18.30
C SER A 6 -9.31 -53.02 18.66
N SER A 7 -9.13 -51.75 19.06
CA SER A 7 -8.62 -51.22 20.35
C SER A 7 -7.39 -51.82 21.04
N ARG A 8 -6.44 -50.95 21.40
CA ARG A 8 -5.74 -50.99 22.71
C ARG A 8 -5.50 -49.59 23.27
N LEU A 9 -6.12 -49.37 24.42
CA LEU A 9 -5.92 -48.30 25.38
C LEU A 9 -4.64 -48.60 26.18
N VAL A 10 -3.77 -47.63 26.40
CA VAL A 10 -2.79 -47.69 27.51
C VAL A 10 -2.86 -46.39 28.29
N ARG A 11 -3.52 -46.47 29.46
CA ARG A 11 -3.30 -45.58 30.59
C ARG A 11 -2.22 -46.20 31.45
N VAL A 12 -1.17 -45.46 31.78
CA VAL A 12 -0.39 -45.67 33.01
C VAL A 12 -0.22 -44.31 33.65
N GLY A 13 -0.65 -44.21 34.90
CA GLY A 13 -0.54 -43.00 35.71
C GLY A 13 0.45 -43.16 36.87
N ARG A 14 0.65 -42.02 37.54
CA ARG A 14 1.29 -41.80 38.85
C ARG A 14 2.83 -41.93 38.82
N SER A 15 3.62 -41.07 39.47
CA SER A 15 3.45 -40.48 40.80
C SER A 15 4.22 -39.17 40.99
N LEU A 16 3.71 -38.39 41.94
CA LEU A 16 4.34 -37.28 42.67
C LEU A 16 5.70 -37.68 43.25
N PHE A 17 6.71 -36.79 43.23
CA PHE A 17 7.58 -36.44 44.38
C PHE A 17 8.57 -35.32 43.99
N SER A 18 8.47 -34.23 44.75
CA SER A 18 9.47 -33.21 45.12
C SER A 18 10.86 -33.21 44.47
N GLY A 19 11.23 -32.06 43.89
CA GLY A 19 12.60 -31.65 43.62
C GLY A 19 12.73 -30.13 43.64
N LEU A 20 13.11 -29.59 44.80
CA LEU A 20 13.51 -28.19 45.02
C LEU A 20 14.85 -27.93 44.33
N CYS A 21 14.90 -27.04 43.34
CA CYS A 21 16.12 -26.34 42.96
C CYS A 21 15.79 -24.88 42.65
N ASN A 22 16.34 -24.00 43.47
CA ASN A 22 16.33 -22.55 43.32
C ASN A 22 17.25 -22.13 42.17
N ASN A 23 16.80 -21.20 41.33
CA ASN A 23 17.65 -20.31 40.54
C ASN A 23 16.97 -18.94 40.47
N PRO A 24 17.53 -17.89 41.08
CA PRO A 24 17.04 -16.53 40.95
C PRO A 24 17.93 -15.78 39.96
N ASP A 25 17.63 -15.86 38.67
CA ASP A 25 18.24 -14.97 37.69
C ASP A 25 17.15 -14.25 36.91
N GLY A 26 17.04 -12.96 37.22
CA GLY A 26 16.06 -12.05 36.69
C GLY A 26 16.21 -11.90 35.18
N LEU A 27 15.16 -12.29 34.46
CA LEU A 27 14.95 -11.82 33.10
C LEU A 27 13.96 -10.67 33.14
N VAL A 28 14.52 -9.47 33.10
CA VAL A 28 13.82 -8.21 32.79
C VAL A 28 12.94 -8.45 31.56
N ARG A 29 11.62 -8.43 31.75
CA ARG A 29 10.64 -8.26 30.66
C ARG A 29 10.92 -6.89 30.04
N SER A 30 11.76 -6.88 29.01
CA SER A 30 11.97 -5.71 28.19
C SER A 30 10.63 -5.34 27.55
N THR A 31 10.21 -4.09 27.80
CA THR A 31 8.97 -3.46 27.33
C THR A 31 8.96 -3.19 25.83
N HIS A 32 9.66 -3.99 25.03
CA HIS A 32 9.78 -3.79 23.59
C HIS A 32 8.74 -4.56 22.77
N GLU A 33 7.59 -4.86 23.37
CA GLU A 33 6.45 -5.55 22.74
C GLU A 33 5.34 -4.58 22.28
N MET A 34 5.67 -3.34 21.93
CA MET A 34 4.68 -2.33 21.52
C MET A 34 5.16 -1.42 20.36
N LYS A 35 5.90 -1.96 19.38
CA LYS A 35 6.19 -1.25 18.11
C LYS A 35 6.27 -2.21 16.93
N CYS A 36 5.20 -2.94 16.59
CA CYS A 36 5.11 -3.50 15.24
C CYS A 36 3.70 -3.86 14.75
N SER A 37 2.64 -3.24 15.25
CA SER A 37 1.28 -3.44 14.71
C SER A 37 0.81 -2.33 13.77
N HIS A 38 1.49 -1.17 13.75
CA HIS A 38 1.11 -0.04 12.88
C HIS A 38 1.87 0.02 11.55
N LEU A 39 3.00 -0.70 11.44
CA LEU A 39 3.86 -0.74 10.24
C LEU A 39 3.52 -1.89 9.28
N LEU A 40 2.75 -2.89 9.73
CA LEU A 40 2.39 -4.06 8.92
C LEU A 40 1.09 -3.92 8.12
N GLN A 41 0.36 -2.80 8.24
CA GLN A 41 -0.91 -2.64 7.54
C GLN A 41 -0.79 -2.13 6.09
N GLN A 42 0.43 -1.86 5.62
CA GLN A 42 0.71 -1.49 4.23
C GLN A 42 1.19 -2.67 3.37
N GLN A 43 1.18 -3.90 3.88
CA GLN A 43 1.41 -5.07 3.05
C GLN A 43 0.10 -5.45 2.34
N ARG A 44 0.09 -5.24 1.01
CA ARG A 44 -0.84 -5.84 0.02
C ARG A 44 -2.28 -5.31 -0.05
N THR A 45 -2.48 -3.99 -0.02
CA THR A 45 -3.81 -3.44 -0.32
C THR A 45 -3.78 -2.49 -1.51
N PHE A 46 -4.78 -2.62 -2.36
CA PHE A 46 -5.12 -1.65 -3.40
C PHE A 46 -5.19 -0.25 -2.80
N ILE A 47 -4.99 0.78 -3.61
CA ILE A 47 -5.22 2.16 -3.15
C ILE A 47 -6.71 2.32 -2.92
N GLN A 48 -7.10 2.52 -1.67
CA GLN A 48 -8.48 2.54 -1.23
C GLN A 48 -8.80 3.83 -0.50
N MET A 49 -10.05 3.97 -0.05
CA MET A 49 -10.48 5.13 0.73
C MET A 49 -9.57 5.30 1.96
N ARG A 50 -9.18 6.56 2.24
CA ARG A 50 -8.24 6.98 3.30
C ARG A 50 -6.77 6.58 3.09
N THR A 51 -6.40 5.98 1.96
CA THR A 51 -4.98 5.77 1.63
C THR A 51 -4.29 7.13 1.39
N ASN A 52 -3.18 7.37 2.11
CA ASN A 52 -2.32 8.53 1.88
C ASN A 52 -1.35 8.27 0.73
N LEU A 53 -1.21 9.26 -0.15
CA LEU A 53 -0.42 9.19 -1.37
C LEU A 53 0.45 10.43 -1.48
N LYS A 54 1.68 10.26 -1.97
CA LYS A 54 2.55 11.40 -2.31
C LYS A 54 2.11 11.99 -3.65
N VAL A 55 2.21 13.30 -3.78
CA VAL A 55 2.04 13.97 -5.08
C VAL A 55 3.40 14.14 -5.71
N VAL A 56 3.52 13.79 -6.99
CA VAL A 56 4.80 13.80 -7.73
C VAL A 56 4.74 14.73 -8.94
N ASP A 57 4.00 15.82 -8.82
CA ASP A 57 3.97 16.89 -9.81
C ASP A 57 4.30 18.24 -9.14
N ASN A 58 4.47 19.27 -9.97
CA ASN A 58 4.67 20.63 -9.51
C ASN A 58 3.36 21.44 -9.36
N SER A 59 2.22 20.79 -9.11
CA SER A 59 0.94 21.51 -8.88
C SER A 59 0.93 22.32 -7.57
N GLY A 60 1.85 22.02 -6.67
CA GLY A 60 1.96 22.60 -5.32
C GLY A 60 1.39 21.70 -4.23
N ALA A 61 0.66 20.63 -4.55
CA ALA A 61 0.26 19.63 -3.57
C ALA A 61 1.46 18.74 -3.19
N LYS A 62 1.55 18.36 -1.90
CA LYS A 62 2.60 17.46 -1.38
C LYS A 62 2.04 16.09 -1.02
N ARG A 63 0.89 16.08 -0.33
CA ARG A 63 0.22 14.86 0.13
C ARG A 63 -1.26 14.94 -0.16
N VAL A 64 -1.82 13.85 -0.69
CA VAL A 64 -3.26 13.68 -0.84
C VAL A 64 -3.73 12.41 -0.13
N MET A 65 -5.03 12.37 0.15
CA MET A 65 -5.72 11.22 0.69
C MET A 65 -6.78 10.78 -0.32
N CYS A 66 -6.74 9.50 -0.70
CA CYS A 66 -7.74 8.90 -1.56
C CYS A 66 -9.12 8.93 -0.88
N ILE A 67 -10.12 9.41 -1.62
CA ILE A 67 -11.53 9.39 -1.23
C ILE A 67 -12.19 8.18 -1.90
N GLN A 68 -11.97 8.03 -3.21
CA GLN A 68 -12.65 7.01 -4.00
C GLN A 68 -11.82 6.59 -5.22
N ALA A 69 -11.80 5.30 -5.52
CA ALA A 69 -11.30 4.78 -6.79
C ALA A 69 -12.42 4.78 -7.84
N LEU A 70 -12.16 5.33 -9.04
CA LEU A 70 -13.19 5.40 -10.09
C LEU A 70 -13.37 4.05 -10.79
N LYS A 71 -12.29 3.26 -10.89
CA LYS A 71 -12.29 1.98 -11.59
C LYS A 71 -11.94 0.88 -10.60
N GLY A 72 -12.95 0.17 -10.10
CA GLY A 72 -12.80 -1.07 -9.34
C GLY A 72 -13.49 -1.09 -7.98
N LYS A 73 -14.05 -2.25 -7.63
CA LYS A 73 -14.72 -2.47 -6.32
C LYS A 73 -13.74 -2.60 -5.15
N LYS A 74 -12.53 -3.10 -5.41
CA LYS A 74 -11.52 -3.40 -4.38
C LYS A 74 -10.52 -2.25 -4.12
N GLY A 75 -10.61 -1.17 -4.90
CA GLY A 75 -9.65 -0.05 -4.90
C GLY A 75 -8.94 0.13 -6.24
N ALA A 76 -8.06 1.12 -6.31
CA ALA A 76 -7.30 1.51 -7.49
C ALA A 76 -5.95 0.79 -7.57
N ARG A 77 -5.50 0.55 -8.81
CA ARG A 77 -4.18 0.01 -9.15
C ARG A 77 -3.36 1.06 -9.90
N LEU A 78 -2.15 0.66 -10.28
CA LEU A 78 -1.29 1.44 -11.16
C LEU A 78 -2.02 1.88 -12.43
N GLY A 79 -1.97 3.18 -12.72
CA GLY A 79 -2.60 3.83 -13.86
C GLY A 79 -4.12 4.03 -13.76
N ASP A 80 -4.74 3.73 -12.62
CA ASP A 80 -6.15 4.05 -12.39
C ASP A 80 -6.33 5.48 -11.86
N THR A 81 -7.49 6.05 -12.17
CA THR A 81 -7.90 7.36 -11.68
C THR A 81 -8.65 7.24 -10.35
N ILE A 82 -8.29 8.11 -9.41
CA ILE A 82 -8.92 8.25 -8.10
C ILE A 82 -9.42 9.68 -7.90
N VAL A 83 -10.35 9.85 -6.98
CA VAL A 83 -10.71 11.12 -6.37
C VAL A 83 -9.94 11.25 -5.07
N CYS A 84 -9.29 12.37 -4.84
CA CYS A 84 -8.46 12.60 -3.66
C CYS A 84 -8.64 14.00 -3.08
N SER A 85 -8.53 14.11 -1.75
CA SER A 85 -8.45 15.39 -1.04
C SER A 85 -7.01 15.76 -0.74
N VAL A 86 -6.68 17.03 -0.93
CA VAL A 86 -5.35 17.56 -0.66
C VAL A 86 -5.18 17.77 0.83
N LYS A 87 -4.19 17.12 1.43
CA LYS A 87 -3.93 17.20 2.88
C LYS A 87 -2.81 18.17 3.21
N GLU A 88 -1.83 18.29 2.32
CA GLU A 88 -0.72 19.23 2.44
C GLU A 88 -0.41 19.85 1.08
N ALA A 89 -0.21 21.16 1.06
CA ALA A 89 0.13 21.93 -0.13
C ALA A 89 1.13 23.03 0.22
N GLN A 90 1.90 23.47 -0.77
CA GLN A 90 2.78 24.63 -0.70
C GLN A 90 1.95 25.92 -0.79
N PRO A 91 2.32 26.97 -0.04
CA PRO A 91 1.72 28.29 -0.23
C PRO A 91 2.03 28.80 -1.66
N GLY A 92 1.03 29.41 -2.31
CA GLY A 92 1.15 29.92 -3.69
C GLY A 92 1.06 28.87 -4.80
N GLY A 93 0.85 27.58 -4.47
CA GLY A 93 0.59 26.54 -5.46
C GLY A 93 -0.76 26.70 -6.16
N LYS A 94 -0.93 26.04 -7.32
CA LYS A 94 -2.21 26.00 -8.04
C LYS A 94 -3.32 25.32 -7.25
N VAL A 95 -2.93 24.43 -6.35
CA VAL A 95 -3.81 23.58 -5.54
C VAL A 95 -3.65 23.95 -4.07
N LYS A 96 -4.77 24.06 -3.34
CA LYS A 96 -4.80 24.41 -1.90
C LYS A 96 -5.12 23.21 -1.03
N LYS A 97 -4.79 23.31 0.25
CA LYS A 97 -5.15 22.31 1.26
C LYS A 97 -6.68 22.26 1.39
N GLY A 98 -7.25 21.05 1.38
CA GLY A 98 -8.69 20.82 1.46
C GLY A 98 -9.35 20.59 0.10
N ASP A 99 -8.72 21.01 -1.00
CA ASP A 99 -9.28 20.87 -2.34
C ASP A 99 -9.46 19.39 -2.71
N VAL A 100 -10.52 19.12 -3.47
CA VAL A 100 -10.80 17.80 -4.03
C VAL A 100 -10.45 17.80 -5.50
N HIS A 101 -9.52 16.93 -5.87
CA HIS A 101 -9.03 16.76 -7.23
C HIS A 101 -9.09 15.30 -7.67
N TYR A 102 -8.97 15.09 -8.97
CA TYR A 102 -8.72 13.78 -9.53
C TYR A 102 -7.21 13.53 -9.54
N GLY A 103 -6.80 12.27 -9.44
CA GLY A 103 -5.40 11.88 -9.48
C GLY A 103 -5.22 10.58 -10.24
N VAL A 104 -4.15 10.47 -11.01
CA VAL A 104 -3.74 9.21 -11.64
C VAL A 104 -2.65 8.57 -10.79
N VAL A 105 -2.83 7.30 -10.45
CA VAL A 105 -1.83 6.51 -9.72
C VAL A 105 -0.64 6.22 -10.64
N VAL A 106 0.52 6.77 -10.31
CA VAL A 106 1.76 6.58 -11.08
C VAL A 106 2.75 5.65 -10.40
N ARG A 107 2.77 5.57 -9.07
CA ARG A 107 3.55 4.56 -8.34
C ARG A 107 2.67 3.87 -7.32
N ALA A 108 2.89 2.57 -7.17
CA ALA A 108 2.16 1.74 -6.23
C ALA A 108 3.08 0.68 -5.62
N ALA A 109 3.00 0.53 -4.30
CA ALA A 109 3.66 -0.54 -3.56
C ALA A 109 3.01 -1.92 -3.79
N MET A 110 1.74 -1.92 -4.22
CA MET A 110 1.05 -3.12 -4.70
C MET A 110 1.66 -3.53 -6.04
N PRO A 111 2.19 -4.76 -6.15
CA PRO A 111 2.91 -5.14 -7.34
C PRO A 111 1.93 -5.56 -8.45
N ARG A 112 2.35 -5.36 -9.70
CA ARG A 112 1.52 -5.57 -10.90
C ARG A 112 2.25 -6.45 -11.90
N GLY A 113 1.77 -7.68 -12.06
CA GLY A 113 2.22 -8.58 -13.12
C GLY A 113 1.90 -8.04 -14.51
N ARG A 114 2.88 -8.17 -15.41
CA ARG A 114 2.81 -7.88 -16.84
C ARG A 114 2.57 -9.15 -17.66
N CYS A 115 2.34 -9.01 -18.96
CA CYS A 115 2.02 -10.13 -19.85
C CYS A 115 3.22 -11.03 -20.16
N ASP A 116 4.43 -10.49 -20.08
CA ASP A 116 5.72 -11.17 -20.19
C ASP A 116 6.12 -11.91 -18.90
N GLY A 117 5.30 -11.87 -17.86
CA GLY A 117 5.57 -12.51 -16.57
C GLY A 117 6.42 -11.67 -15.61
N SER A 118 7.04 -10.58 -16.08
CA SER A 118 7.71 -9.62 -15.19
C SER A 118 6.69 -8.88 -14.31
N GLU A 119 7.14 -8.37 -13.17
CA GLU A 119 6.30 -7.64 -12.21
C GLU A 119 6.88 -6.24 -11.97
N VAL A 120 6.00 -5.23 -11.96
CA VAL A 120 6.35 -3.87 -11.59
C VAL A 120 5.91 -3.57 -10.16
N LYS A 121 6.82 -3.04 -9.36
CA LYS A 121 6.58 -2.62 -7.98
C LYS A 121 7.40 -1.38 -7.68
N PHE A 122 6.82 -0.45 -6.92
CA PHE A 122 7.50 0.73 -6.42
C PHE A 122 7.59 0.69 -4.89
N ASP A 123 8.49 1.50 -4.32
CA ASP A 123 8.63 1.58 -2.86
C ASP A 123 7.50 2.36 -2.19
N ASP A 124 6.93 3.35 -2.90
CA ASP A 124 5.89 4.22 -2.39
C ASP A 124 4.66 4.32 -3.31
N ASN A 125 3.56 4.80 -2.74
CA ASN A 125 2.36 5.12 -3.49
C ASN A 125 2.36 6.61 -3.85
N ALA A 126 2.27 6.91 -5.14
CA ALA A 126 2.31 8.28 -5.64
C ALA A 126 1.29 8.54 -6.75
N VAL A 127 0.86 9.79 -6.84
CA VAL A 127 -0.13 10.26 -7.81
C VAL A 127 0.29 11.55 -8.50
N VAL A 128 -0.24 11.76 -9.70
CA VAL A 128 -0.21 13.04 -10.42
C VAL A 128 -1.62 13.59 -10.44
N LEU A 129 -1.79 14.87 -10.11
CA LEU A 129 -3.09 15.53 -10.08
C LEU A 129 -3.55 15.87 -11.49
N ILE A 130 -4.83 15.60 -11.76
CA ILE A 130 -5.47 15.85 -13.03
C ILE A 130 -6.77 16.63 -12.85
N ASN A 131 -7.17 17.35 -13.91
CA ASN A 131 -8.46 18.01 -14.00
C ASN A 131 -9.58 17.00 -14.33
N LYS A 132 -10.82 17.48 -14.40
CA LYS A 132 -12.00 16.67 -14.78
C LYS A 132 -11.90 16.10 -16.20
N HIS A 133 -11.13 16.74 -17.08
CA HIS A 133 -10.89 16.30 -18.47
C HIS A 133 -9.78 15.25 -18.58
N GLY A 134 -9.15 14.85 -17.46
CA GLY A 134 -8.08 13.85 -17.45
C GLY A 134 -6.70 14.40 -17.79
N GLU A 135 -6.53 15.73 -17.78
CA GLU A 135 -5.28 16.40 -18.10
C GLU A 135 -4.50 16.79 -16.84
N PRO A 136 -3.16 16.70 -16.86
CA PRO A 136 -2.33 17.03 -15.70
C PRO A 136 -2.45 18.51 -15.32
N ILE A 137 -2.56 18.79 -14.03
CA ILE A 137 -2.59 20.16 -13.48
C ILE A 137 -1.17 20.75 -13.41
N GLY A 138 -0.21 19.89 -13.06
CA GLY A 138 1.22 20.19 -13.11
C GLY A 138 1.75 20.24 -14.53
N THR A 139 2.88 20.93 -14.70
CA THR A 139 3.62 21.03 -15.97
C THR A 139 4.83 20.09 -16.00
N ARG A 140 5.19 19.46 -14.86
CA ARG A 140 6.29 18.49 -14.78
C ARG A 140 5.97 17.41 -13.75
N VAL A 141 6.39 16.18 -14.03
CA VAL A 141 6.25 15.02 -13.15
C VAL A 141 7.63 14.54 -12.70
N PHE A 142 7.78 14.31 -11.40
CA PHE A 142 9.04 13.95 -10.76
C PHE A 142 9.15 12.46 -10.45
N GLY A 143 10.34 11.92 -10.63
CA GLY A 143 10.66 10.52 -10.35
C GLY A 143 10.21 9.56 -11.46
N PRO A 144 10.37 8.24 -11.22
CA PRO A 144 10.10 7.23 -12.24
C PRO A 144 8.61 7.07 -12.49
N VAL A 145 8.24 6.97 -13.78
CA VAL A 145 6.87 6.84 -14.25
C VAL A 145 6.71 5.59 -15.12
N PRO A 146 5.80 4.67 -14.79
CA PRO A 146 5.62 3.41 -15.52
C PRO A 146 5.04 3.59 -16.92
N HIS A 147 5.57 2.89 -17.92
CA HIS A 147 5.05 2.88 -19.29
C HIS A 147 3.61 2.32 -19.42
N GLU A 148 3.10 1.63 -18.38
CA GLU A 148 1.72 1.15 -18.28
C GLU A 148 0.67 2.26 -18.46
N LEU A 149 1.05 3.51 -18.15
CA LEU A 149 0.21 4.69 -18.36
C LEU A 149 -0.19 4.89 -19.83
N ARG A 150 0.61 4.40 -20.79
CA ARG A 150 0.30 4.44 -22.23
C ARG A 150 -0.94 3.60 -22.54
N LYS A 151 -1.02 2.39 -21.97
CA LYS A 151 -2.18 1.48 -22.13
C LYS A 151 -3.45 2.06 -21.49
N LYS A 152 -3.29 2.90 -20.47
CA LYS A 152 -4.38 3.56 -19.74
C LYS A 152 -4.80 4.91 -20.32
N LYS A 153 -4.28 5.30 -21.50
CA LYS A 153 -4.56 6.58 -22.20
C LYS A 153 -4.07 7.84 -21.46
N HIS A 154 -3.09 7.71 -20.55
CA HIS A 154 -2.49 8.84 -19.83
C HIS A 154 -1.17 9.30 -20.49
N VAL A 155 -1.17 9.44 -21.82
CA VAL A 155 0.05 9.74 -22.61
C VAL A 155 0.64 11.11 -22.26
N LYS A 156 -0.21 12.12 -21.98
CA LYS A 156 0.26 13.45 -21.57
C LYS A 156 1.14 13.40 -20.31
N ILE A 157 0.82 12.54 -19.35
CA ILE A 157 1.61 12.39 -18.12
C ILE A 157 3.00 11.81 -18.43
N LEU A 158 3.08 10.84 -19.33
CA LEU A 158 4.35 10.26 -19.78
C LEU A 158 5.23 11.30 -20.49
N SER A 159 4.65 12.20 -21.28
CA SER A 159 5.40 13.27 -21.95
C SER A 159 5.97 14.32 -21.00
N LEU A 160 5.40 14.48 -19.80
CA LEU A 160 5.88 15.42 -18.78
C LEU A 160 6.82 14.78 -17.76
N ALA A 161 7.04 13.46 -17.86
CA ALA A 161 7.85 12.70 -16.92
C ALA A 161 9.35 12.86 -17.25
N GLU A 162 10.15 12.98 -16.19
CA GLU A 162 11.61 13.05 -16.32
C GLU A 162 12.25 11.70 -16.63
N HIS A 163 11.71 10.61 -16.07
CA HIS A 163 12.22 9.26 -16.28
C HIS A 163 11.07 8.24 -16.42
N ILE A 164 11.15 7.39 -17.45
CA ILE A 164 10.13 6.36 -17.74
C ILE A 164 10.70 4.97 -17.37
N ALA A 165 9.89 4.16 -16.68
CA ALA A 165 10.22 2.81 -16.19
C ALA A 165 9.30 1.71 -16.74
#